data_AF-A0A6C0BPT0-F1
#
_entry.id   AF-A0A6C0BPT0-F1
#
_cell.length_a   1.000
_cell.length_b   1.000
_cell.length_c   1.000
_cell.angle_alpha   90.00
_cell.angle_beta   90.00
_cell.angle_gamma   90.00
#
_symmetry.space_group_name_H-M   'P 1'
#
loop_
_entity.id
_entity.type
_entity.pdbx_description
1 polymer ?
#
loop_
_entity_poly.entity_id
_entity_poly.type
_entity_poly.pdbx_seq_one_letter_code
_entity_poly.pdbx_strand_id
1 'polypeptide(L)' 'MDTEYGSIIISVIIGLGMASFFKKICKNGRCVIIKGPPIKEVNKNVYRINEECYKYTPYATKC' A
#
# COMPACT_ATOMS: atom_id res chain seq x y z
N MET A 1 -10.23 -36.27 -15.10
CA MET A 1 -10.06 -35.01 -14.36
C MET A 1 -11.36 -34.26 -14.43
N ASP A 2 -12.40 -34.80 -13.79
CA ASP A 2 -13.73 -34.20 -13.59
C ASP A 2 -14.28 -34.78 -12.28
N THR A 3 -13.49 -34.66 -11.22
CA THR A 3 -14.02 -34.81 -9.88
C THR A 3 -14.45 -33.42 -9.45
N GLU A 4 -15.75 -33.19 -9.25
CA GLU A 4 -16.30 -31.91 -8.75
C GLU A 4 -15.46 -31.35 -7.60
N TYR A 5 -15.03 -32.24 -6.70
CA TYR A 5 -14.17 -31.93 -5.58
C TYR A 5 -12.75 -31.46 -5.98
N GLY A 6 -12.14 -32.05 -7.01
CA GLY A 6 -10.79 -31.69 -7.45
C GLY A 6 -10.70 -30.26 -7.99
N SER A 7 -11.71 -29.84 -8.77
CA SER A 7 -11.82 -28.47 -9.28
C SER A 7 -11.99 -27.45 -8.15
N ILE A 8 -12.80 -27.77 -7.14
CA ILE A 8 -13.00 -26.93 -5.96
C ILE A 8 -11.70 -26.76 -5.17
N ILE A 9 -10.97 -27.84 -4.90
CA ILE A 9 -9.74 -27.80 -4.09
C ILE A 9 -8.68 -26.94 -4.76
N ILE A 10 -8.48 -27.11 -6.08
CA ILE A 10 -7.52 -26.32 -6.87
C ILE A 10 -7.91 -24.84 -6.89
N SER A 11 -9.20 -24.53 -7.01
CA SER A 11 -9.71 -23.15 -7.00
C SER A 11 -9.43 -22.45 -5.66
N VAL A 12 -9.63 -23.15 -4.54
CA VAL A 12 -9.34 -22.62 -3.20
C VAL A 12 -7.84 -22.40 -2.99
N ILE A 13 -6.99 -23.34 -3.42
CA ILE A 13 -5.52 -23.20 -3.28
C ILE A 13 -5.01 -21.99 -4.06
N ILE A 14 -5.48 -21.80 -5.29
CA ILE A 14 -5.07 -20.67 -6.13
C ILE A 14 -5.59 -19.34 -5.55
N GLY A 15 -6.84 -19.31 -5.08
CA GLY A 15 -7.41 -18.11 -4.43
C GLY A 15 -6.65 -17.71 -3.16
N LEU A 16 -6.30 -18.67 -2.30
CA LEU A 16 -5.50 -18.43 -1.10
C LEU A 16 -4.05 -18.05 -1.42
N GLY A 17 -3.47 -18.64 -2.47
CA GLY A 17 -2.15 -18.30 -2.98
C GLY A 17 -2.08 -16.83 -3.42
N MET A 18 -3.03 -16.38 -4.25
CA MET A 18 -3.12 -14.98 -4.67
C MET A 18 -3.37 -14.03 -3.50
N ALA A 19 -4.29 -14.35 -2.58
CA ALA A 19 -4.58 -13.53 -1.42
C ALA A 19 -3.33 -13.30 -0.54
N SER A 20 -2.44 -14.28 -0.47
CA SER A 20 -1.21 -14.21 0.31
C SER A 20 -0.18 -13.22 -0.28
N PHE A 21 -0.16 -13.01 -1.60
CA PHE A 21 0.74 -12.03 -2.24
C PHE A 21 0.36 -10.59 -1.93
N PHE A 22 -0.93 -10.29 -1.77
CA PHE A 22 -1.42 -8.93 -1.47
C PHE A 22 -1.36 -8.58 0.02
N LYS A 23 -1.00 -9.52 0.89
CA LYS A 23 -0.82 -9.25 2.31
C LYS A 23 0.35 -8.28 2.48
N LYS A 24 0.09 -7.14 3.14
CA LYS A 24 1.12 -6.15 3.50
C LYS A 24 2.32 -6.87 4.09
N ILE A 25 3.49 -6.75 3.46
CA ILE A 25 4.72 -7.39 3.93
C ILE A 25 5.10 -6.82 5.29
N CYS A 26 4.70 -7.51 6.37
CA CYS A 26 5.11 -7.17 7.72
C CYS A 26 6.31 -8.04 8.07
N LYS A 27 7.50 -7.42 8.13
CA LYS A 27 8.74 -8.11 8.53
C LYS A 27 8.94 -7.88 10.02
N ASN A 28 9.00 -8.95 10.82
CA ASN A 28 9.19 -8.89 12.28
C ASN A 28 8.23 -7.94 13.02
N GLY A 29 6.92 -8.02 12.72
CA GLY A 29 5.90 -7.19 13.36
C GLY A 29 5.94 -5.70 13.00
N ARG A 30 6.92 -5.27 12.19
CA ARG A 30 7.00 -3.92 11.63
C ARG A 30 6.42 -3.98 10.23
N CYS A 31 5.12 -3.75 10.13
CA CYS A 31 4.51 -3.50 8.83
C CYS A 31 5.15 -2.25 8.21
N VAL A 32 5.30 -2.22 6.89
CA VAL A 32 5.79 -1.02 6.19
C VAL A 32 4.78 0.11 6.43
N ILE A 33 5.09 0.98 7.38
CA ILE A 33 4.34 2.22 7.64
C ILE A 33 4.98 3.25 6.72
N ILE A 34 4.34 3.54 5.60
CA ILE A 34 4.70 4.68 4.76
C ILE A 34 4.36 5.92 5.58
N LYS A 35 5.36 6.49 6.23
CA LYS A 35 5.25 7.78 6.91
C LYS A 35 5.51 8.86 5.88
N GLY A 36 4.57 9.79 5.74
CA GLY A 36 4.79 10.99 4.94
C GLY A 36 5.94 11.83 5.52
N PRO A 37 6.51 12.74 4.72
CA PRO A 37 7.52 13.69 5.20
C PRO A 37 6.96 14.52 6.36
N PRO A 38 7.80 14.95 7.30
CA PRO A 38 7.35 15.75 8.43
C PRO A 38 6.72 17.06 7.96
N ILE A 39 5.59 17.42 8.56
CA ILE A 39 4.80 18.63 8.22
C ILE A 39 5.63 19.93 8.18
N LYS A 40 6.71 20.00 8.97
CA LYS A 40 7.59 21.18 9.03
C LYS A 40 8.41 21.36 7.75
N GLU A 41 8.83 20.29 7.10
CA GLU A 41 9.59 20.35 5.84
C GLU A 41 8.67 20.70 4.67
N VAL A 42 7.45 20.14 4.66
CA VAL A 42 6.44 20.41 3.62
C VAL A 42 5.99 21.87 3.60
N ASN A 43 5.86 22.50 4.77
CA ASN A 43 5.43 23.90 4.87
C ASN A 43 6.54 24.91 4.52
N LYS A 44 7.80 24.54 4.76
CA LYS A 44 8.95 25.45 4.62
C LYS A 44 9.52 25.47 3.20
N ASN A 45 9.28 24.41 2.44
CA ASN A 45 9.87 24.21 1.13
C ASN A 45 8.84 24.43 0.01
N VAL A 46 9.30 25.03 -1.09
CA VAL A 46 8.55 25.14 -2.35
C VAL A 46 9.06 24.04 -3.27
N TYR A 47 8.14 23.22 -3.80
CA TYR A 47 8.48 22.08 -4.63
C TYR A 47 8.24 22.44 -6.09
N ARG A 48 9.27 22.30 -6.92
CA ARG A 48 9.14 22.49 -8.37
C ARG A 48 8.77 21.17 -9.00
N ILE A 49 7.60 21.12 -9.63
CA ILE A 49 7.14 19.97 -10.41
C ILE A 49 6.97 20.48 -11.84
N ASN A 50 7.75 19.91 -12.76
CA ASN A 50 7.92 20.43 -14.12
C ASN A 50 8.45 21.88 -14.11
N GLU A 51 7.67 22.82 -14.63
CA GLU A 51 8.00 24.24 -14.71
C GLU A 51 7.28 25.08 -13.65
N GLU A 52 6.41 24.47 -12.85
CA GLU A 52 5.56 25.14 -11.88
C GLU A 52 6.00 24.87 -10.44
N CYS A 53 5.92 25.90 -9.61
CA CYS A 53 6.30 25.87 -8.20
C CYS A 53 5.05 25.74 -7.33
N TYR A 54 4.98 24.66 -6.53
CA TYR A 54 3.86 24.37 -5.64
C TYR A 54 4.27 24.50 -4.18
N LYS A 55 3.40 25.15 -3.40
CA LYS A 55 3.50 25.22 -1.95
C LYS A 55 2.40 24.36 -1.34
N TYR A 56 2.78 23.36 -0.56
CA TYR A 56 1.83 22.44 0.06
C TYR A 56 1.47 22.89 1.48
N THR A 57 0.17 22.98 1.77
CA THR A 57 -0.34 23.26 3.11
C THR A 57 -0.91 21.97 3.70
N PRO A 58 -0.25 21.36 4.71
CA PRO A 58 -0.76 20.14 5.33
C PRO A 58 -2.04 20.42 6.10
N TYR A 59 -3.05 19.57 5.95
CA TYR A 59 -4.28 19.57 6.74
C TYR A 59 -4.42 18.24 7.50
N ALA A 60 -4.99 18.29 8.70
CA ALA A 60 -5.25 17.08 9.48
C ALA A 60 -6.42 16.32 8.86
N THR A 61 -6.23 15.02 8.60
CA THR A 61 -7.29 14.11 8.16
C THR A 61 -7.35 12.89 9.07
N LYS A 62 -8.49 12.21 9.12
CA LYS A 62 -8.63 10.97 9.87
C LYS A 62 -7.82 9.87 9.16
N CYS A 63 -6.91 9.25 9.89
CA CYS A 63 -6.17 8.06 9.45
C CYS A 63 -7.00 6.79 9.66
#